data_AF-A0A9P3WIH3-F1
#
_entry.id   AF-A0A9P3WIH3-F1
#
_cell.length_a   1.000
_cell.length_b   1.000
_cell.length_c   1.000
_cell.angle_alpha   90.00
_cell.angle_beta   90.00
_cell.angle_gamma   90.00
#
_symmetry.space_group_name_H-M   'P 1'
#
loop_
_entity.id
_entity.type
_entity.pdbx_description
1 polymer ?
#
loop_
_entity_poly.entity_id
_entity_poly.type
_entity_poly.pdbx_seq_one_letter_code
_entity_poly.pdbx_strand_id
1 'polypeptide(L)'
;MSNFFLFRTSNPGYIRHASPELEILSKFHPGLITQQEADAEQQRLIYLLENLKTGYPTYEALAQKLKQCRNEAPCKSLVCPHCRRERMLTLFALWEPMLAADEGYAGVTLFFNHDKQTRLPWQNTEVASEYIHRTKQRVSRVLNRLGYSGPVIGTFSLARYMFDEQEESIFWVPQLCLLLPNDSGLINGLKDHMSRGGGAYIDSRIINIPLTRVRVKNSVRMLSCALDSAWYSVESELNDEQVLVKSAPVLLKGKALAKSLLVLDTLGPGVISFTYGKQPK
;
A
#
# COMPACT_ATOMS: atom_id res chain seq x y z
N MET A 1 -21.01 21.36 -2.18
CA MET A 1 -22.10 20.46 -2.61
C MET A 1 -21.89 19.10 -1.97
N SER A 2 -22.77 18.73 -1.04
CA SER A 2 -22.72 17.48 -0.29
C SER A 2 -23.18 16.30 -1.15
N ASN A 3 -22.24 15.52 -1.67
CA ASN A 3 -22.55 14.23 -2.30
C ASN A 3 -22.88 13.21 -1.22
N PHE A 4 -24.16 13.10 -0.86
CA PHE A 4 -24.66 11.99 -0.07
C PHE A 4 -24.57 10.71 -0.90
N PHE A 5 -23.54 9.90 -0.65
CA PHE A 5 -23.45 8.55 -1.17
C PHE A 5 -24.43 7.66 -0.37
N LEU A 6 -25.66 7.55 -0.86
CA LEU A 6 -26.69 6.67 -0.30
C LEU A 6 -26.50 5.26 -0.88
N PHE A 7 -26.18 4.28 -0.02
CA PHE A 7 -26.40 2.86 -0.34
C PHE A 7 -27.89 2.63 -0.60
N ARG A 8 -28.26 2.61 -1.89
CA ARG A 8 -29.50 1.97 -2.33
C ARG A 8 -29.27 0.46 -2.43
N THR A 9 -29.11 -0.22 -1.30
CA THR A 9 -29.32 -1.66 -1.26
C THR A 9 -30.31 -1.94 -0.13
N SER A 10 -31.52 -2.32 -0.50
CA SER A 10 -32.65 -2.60 0.40
C SER A 10 -32.49 -3.88 1.23
N ASN A 11 -31.34 -4.56 1.15
CA ASN A 11 -31.08 -5.80 1.88
C ASN A 11 -29.73 -5.74 2.62
N PRO A 12 -29.73 -5.67 3.97
CA PRO A 12 -28.51 -5.70 4.79
C PRO A 12 -27.66 -6.97 4.60
N GLY A 13 -28.26 -8.08 4.14
CA GLY A 13 -27.53 -9.32 3.82
C GLY A 13 -26.74 -9.28 2.50
N TYR A 14 -26.80 -8.18 1.74
CA TYR A 14 -26.13 -8.04 0.43
C TYR A 14 -24.79 -7.33 0.49
N ILE A 15 -24.39 -6.77 1.63
CA ILE A 15 -23.12 -6.07 1.79
C ILE A 15 -22.12 -7.01 2.46
N ARG A 16 -20.84 -6.95 2.05
CA ARG A 16 -19.79 -7.73 2.72
C ARG A 16 -19.48 -7.10 4.07
N HIS A 17 -19.51 -7.92 5.12
CA HIS A 17 -19.15 -7.56 6.49
C HIS A 17 -17.96 -8.41 6.95
N ALA A 18 -17.17 -7.90 7.90
CA ALA A 18 -16.21 -8.77 8.59
C ALA A 18 -16.99 -9.71 9.52
N SER A 19 -16.34 -10.77 10.00
CA SER A 19 -16.97 -11.63 11.00
C SER A 19 -17.28 -10.84 12.28
N PRO A 20 -18.29 -11.24 13.09
CA PRO A 20 -18.63 -10.54 14.32
C PRO A 20 -17.44 -10.32 15.26
N GLU A 21 -16.51 -11.27 15.32
CA GLU A 21 -15.28 -11.19 16.12
C GLU A 21 -14.34 -10.08 15.62
N LEU A 22 -14.23 -9.91 14.31
CA LEU A 22 -13.40 -8.85 13.72
C LEU A 22 -14.08 -7.48 13.80
N GLU A 23 -15.42 -7.42 13.75
CA GLU A 23 -16.18 -6.18 13.91
C GLU A 23 -15.95 -5.55 15.28
N ILE A 24 -15.80 -6.38 16.32
CA ILE A 24 -15.45 -5.95 17.68
C ILE A 24 -14.15 -5.14 17.68
N LEU A 25 -13.11 -5.58 16.98
CA LEU A 25 -11.82 -4.87 16.90
C LEU A 25 -11.99 -3.45 16.38
N SER A 26 -12.79 -3.27 15.31
CA SER A 26 -13.03 -1.94 14.73
C SER A 26 -13.73 -0.96 15.68
N LYS A 27 -14.45 -1.47 16.69
CA LYS A 27 -15.10 -0.64 17.72
C LYS A 27 -14.14 -0.25 18.84
N PHE A 28 -13.21 -1.14 19.22
CA PHE A 28 -12.30 -0.93 20.34
C PHE A 28 -10.99 -0.22 19.96
N HIS A 29 -10.64 -0.17 18.67
CA HIS A 29 -9.41 0.44 18.19
C HIS A 29 -9.68 1.60 17.22
N PRO A 30 -9.80 2.84 17.73
CA PRO A 30 -9.95 4.03 16.91
C PRO A 30 -8.82 4.13 15.87
N GLY A 31 -9.21 4.21 14.59
CA GLY A 31 -8.29 4.25 13.44
C GLY A 31 -8.34 3.01 12.55
N LEU A 32 -8.96 1.91 12.99
CA LEU A 32 -9.33 0.82 12.09
C LEU A 32 -10.53 1.26 11.24
N ILE A 33 -10.51 0.90 9.95
CA ILE A 33 -11.57 1.23 9.00
C ILE A 33 -12.89 0.60 9.49
N THR A 34 -13.91 1.42 9.65
CA THR A 34 -15.27 1.00 10.00
C THR A 34 -15.99 0.41 8.79
N GLN A 35 -17.08 -0.32 9.02
CA GLN A 35 -17.91 -0.81 7.92
C GLN A 35 -18.44 0.36 7.07
N GLN A 36 -18.91 1.44 7.71
CA GLN A 36 -19.45 2.60 7.01
C GLN A 36 -18.42 3.31 6.12
N GLU A 37 -17.16 3.39 6.56
CA GLU A 37 -16.08 3.94 5.75
C GLU A 37 -15.74 3.03 4.55
N ALA A 38 -15.73 1.71 4.75
CA ALA A 38 -15.53 0.76 3.66
C ALA A 38 -16.66 0.82 2.64
N ASP A 39 -17.91 0.95 3.10
CA ASP A 39 -19.09 1.16 2.28
C ASP A 39 -18.94 2.45 1.43
N ALA A 40 -18.69 3.58 2.08
CA ALA A 40 -18.55 4.87 1.39
C ALA A 40 -17.43 4.85 0.33
N GLU A 41 -16.29 4.24 0.66
CA GLU A 41 -15.18 4.10 -0.28
C GLU A 41 -15.54 3.16 -1.44
N GLN A 42 -16.22 2.03 -1.18
CA GLN A 42 -16.67 1.10 -2.23
C GLN A 42 -17.52 1.82 -3.27
N GLN A 43 -18.46 2.65 -2.81
CA GLN A 43 -19.33 3.44 -3.69
C GLN A 43 -18.56 4.47 -4.49
N ARG A 44 -17.61 5.18 -3.84
CA ARG A 44 -16.76 6.16 -4.51
C ARG A 44 -15.96 5.51 -5.64
N LEU A 45 -15.38 4.33 -5.40
CA LEU A 45 -14.60 3.60 -6.40
C LEU A 45 -15.47 3.07 -7.53
N ILE A 46 -16.64 2.50 -7.23
CA ILE A 46 -17.61 2.06 -8.25
C ILE A 46 -18.02 3.24 -9.13
N TYR A 47 -18.43 4.36 -8.54
CA TYR A 47 -18.82 5.56 -9.27
C TYR A 47 -17.70 6.08 -10.19
N LEU A 48 -16.46 6.12 -9.68
CA LEU A 48 -15.30 6.50 -10.47
C LEU A 48 -15.12 5.58 -11.70
N LEU A 49 -15.15 4.26 -11.48
CA LEU A 49 -14.95 3.27 -12.55
C LEU A 49 -16.08 3.35 -13.58
N GLU A 50 -17.33 3.51 -13.13
CA GLU A 50 -18.49 3.62 -14.02
C GLU A 50 -18.48 4.89 -14.86
N ASN A 51 -18.03 6.03 -14.32
CA ASN A 51 -17.91 7.26 -15.09
C ASN A 51 -16.79 7.22 -16.13
N LEU A 52 -15.78 6.37 -15.92
CA LEU A 52 -14.63 6.24 -16.82
C LEU A 52 -14.73 5.04 -17.77
N LYS A 53 -15.79 4.23 -17.68
CA LYS A 53 -15.89 2.95 -18.40
C LYS A 53 -16.08 3.06 -19.90
N THR A 54 -16.52 4.21 -20.43
CA THR A 54 -16.78 4.38 -21.87
C THR A 54 -15.50 4.12 -22.67
N GLY A 55 -15.50 3.03 -23.45
CA GLY A 55 -14.32 2.58 -24.22
C GLY A 55 -13.31 1.74 -23.43
N TYR A 56 -13.58 1.37 -22.18
CA TYR A 56 -12.69 0.60 -21.30
C TYR A 56 -13.44 -0.55 -20.59
N PRO A 57 -13.59 -1.72 -21.23
CA PRO A 57 -14.30 -2.88 -20.66
C PRO A 57 -13.73 -3.36 -19.32
N THR A 58 -12.44 -3.15 -19.09
CA THR A 58 -11.75 -3.53 -17.85
C THR A 58 -12.24 -2.73 -16.64
N TYR A 59 -12.57 -1.43 -16.79
CA TYR A 59 -13.15 -0.65 -15.70
C TYR A 59 -14.57 -1.10 -15.36
N GLU A 60 -15.37 -1.45 -16.38
CA GLU A 60 -16.70 -2.02 -16.16
C GLU A 60 -16.63 -3.37 -15.44
N ALA A 61 -15.73 -4.25 -15.87
CA ALA A 61 -15.53 -5.55 -15.22
C ALA A 61 -15.11 -5.39 -13.75
N LEU A 62 -14.19 -4.48 -13.44
CA LEU A 62 -13.80 -4.21 -12.05
C LEU A 62 -14.96 -3.61 -11.24
N ALA A 63 -15.72 -2.67 -11.79
CA ALA A 63 -16.89 -2.10 -11.11
C ALA A 63 -17.93 -3.19 -10.77
N GLN A 64 -18.19 -4.12 -11.70
CA GLN A 64 -19.08 -5.25 -11.46
C GLN A 64 -18.54 -6.20 -10.40
N LYS A 65 -17.24 -6.53 -10.44
CA LYS A 65 -16.57 -7.34 -9.42
C LYS A 65 -16.73 -6.74 -8.02
N LEU A 66 -16.60 -5.42 -7.89
CA LEU A 66 -16.83 -4.69 -6.64
C LEU A 66 -18.31 -4.74 -6.22
N LYS A 67 -19.25 -4.53 -7.14
CA LYS A 67 -20.70 -4.62 -6.88
C LYS A 67 -21.16 -6.01 -6.44
N GLN A 68 -20.50 -7.06 -6.91
CA GLN A 68 -20.85 -8.45 -6.68
C GLN A 68 -20.15 -9.07 -5.45
N CYS A 69 -19.27 -8.34 -4.78
CA CYS A 69 -18.56 -8.86 -3.62
C CYS A 69 -19.54 -9.15 -2.45
N ARG A 70 -19.63 -10.41 -2.00
CA ARG A 70 -20.50 -10.85 -0.91
C ARG A 70 -19.72 -11.62 0.16
N ASN A 71 -20.34 -11.92 1.31
CA ASN A 71 -19.72 -12.73 2.37
C ASN A 71 -19.38 -14.15 1.88
N GLU A 72 -20.34 -14.82 1.26
CA GLU A 72 -20.21 -16.19 0.73
C GLU A 72 -19.30 -16.27 -0.51
N ALA A 73 -19.21 -15.17 -1.27
CA ALA A 73 -18.39 -15.05 -2.47
C ALA A 73 -17.53 -13.77 -2.41
N PRO A 74 -16.46 -13.72 -1.59
CA PRO A 74 -15.51 -12.63 -1.62
C PRO A 74 -14.88 -12.49 -3.00
N CYS A 75 -14.82 -11.27 -3.53
CA CYS A 75 -14.03 -11.03 -4.73
C CYS A 75 -12.51 -11.14 -4.50
N LYS A 76 -12.07 -11.12 -3.23
CA LYS A 76 -10.66 -11.21 -2.77
C LYS A 76 -9.73 -10.16 -3.39
N SER A 77 -10.29 -9.12 -4.00
CA SER A 77 -9.54 -8.05 -4.62
C SER A 77 -8.89 -7.15 -3.57
N LEU A 78 -7.64 -6.73 -3.84
CA LEU A 78 -6.96 -5.72 -3.03
C LEU A 78 -7.64 -4.34 -3.07
N VAL A 79 -8.38 -4.07 -4.14
CA VAL A 79 -9.03 -2.78 -4.37
C VAL A 79 -10.49 -2.76 -3.94
N CYS A 80 -10.98 -3.86 -3.36
CA CYS A 80 -12.28 -3.90 -2.72
C CYS A 80 -12.13 -3.44 -1.26
N PRO A 81 -12.61 -2.24 -0.89
CA PRO A 81 -12.71 -1.75 0.48
C PRO A 81 -13.15 -2.78 1.51
N HIS A 82 -14.17 -3.58 1.23
CA HIS A 82 -14.62 -4.60 2.19
C HIS A 82 -13.60 -5.73 2.38
N CYS A 83 -13.04 -6.28 1.29
CA CYS A 83 -12.02 -7.32 1.39
C CYS A 83 -10.72 -6.79 2.03
N ARG A 84 -10.34 -5.55 1.71
CA ARG A 84 -9.19 -4.88 2.32
C ARG A 84 -9.41 -4.66 3.81
N ARG A 85 -10.60 -4.20 4.21
CA ARG A 85 -10.97 -3.98 5.60
C ARG A 85 -10.86 -5.26 6.40
N GLU A 86 -11.53 -6.32 5.96
CA GLU A 86 -11.48 -7.61 6.65
C GLU A 86 -10.06 -8.15 6.77
N ARG A 87 -9.27 -8.07 5.69
CA ARG A 87 -7.86 -8.44 5.71
C ARG A 87 -7.07 -7.62 6.75
N MET A 88 -7.30 -6.32 6.83
CA MET A 88 -6.68 -5.45 7.84
C MET A 88 -7.07 -5.88 9.25
N LEU A 89 -8.35 -6.17 9.51
CA LEU A 89 -8.82 -6.63 10.80
C LEU A 89 -8.22 -7.99 11.18
N THR A 90 -8.15 -8.94 10.25
CA THR A 90 -7.53 -10.24 10.47
C THR A 90 -6.04 -10.09 10.80
N LEU A 91 -5.32 -9.26 10.05
CA LEU A 91 -3.90 -9.01 10.31
C LEU A 91 -3.70 -8.25 11.62
N PHE A 92 -4.60 -7.33 11.97
CA PHE A 92 -4.54 -6.63 13.25
C PHE A 92 -4.73 -7.59 14.41
N ALA A 93 -5.75 -8.44 14.38
CA ALA A 93 -5.99 -9.47 15.39
C ALA A 93 -4.75 -10.35 15.63
N LEU A 94 -4.06 -10.70 14.54
CA LEU A 94 -2.87 -11.56 14.58
C LEU A 94 -1.63 -10.83 15.13
N TRP A 95 -1.46 -9.55 14.79
CA TRP A 95 -0.25 -8.79 15.07
C TRP A 95 -0.32 -7.93 16.32
N GLU A 96 -1.51 -7.60 16.80
CA GLU A 96 -1.73 -6.73 17.95
C GLU A 96 -0.92 -7.13 19.19
N PRO A 97 -0.89 -8.40 19.62
CA PRO A 97 -0.12 -8.79 20.82
C PRO A 97 1.38 -8.49 20.67
N MET A 98 1.92 -8.64 19.47
CA MET A 98 3.33 -8.36 19.19
C MET A 98 3.62 -6.85 19.11
N LEU A 99 2.67 -6.08 18.58
CA LEU A 99 2.77 -4.63 18.47
C LEU A 99 2.68 -3.94 19.83
N ALA A 100 2.06 -4.57 20.83
CA ALA A 100 1.92 -4.07 22.18
C ALA A 100 3.13 -4.36 23.11
N ALA A 101 4.09 -5.19 22.67
CA ALA A 101 5.24 -5.58 23.48
C ALA A 101 6.35 -4.52 23.54
N ASP A 102 7.12 -4.50 24.63
CA ASP A 102 8.12 -3.47 24.96
C ASP A 102 9.30 -3.35 23.96
N GLU A 103 9.74 -4.46 23.35
CA GLU A 103 10.81 -4.44 22.33
C GLU A 103 10.35 -3.84 20.99
N GLY A 104 9.03 -3.77 20.78
CA GLY A 104 8.36 -2.97 19.76
C GLY A 104 8.65 -3.32 18.28
N TYR A 105 7.73 -2.89 17.42
CA TYR A 105 7.92 -2.86 15.97
C TYR A 105 8.02 -1.42 15.48
N ALA A 106 8.56 -1.24 14.28
CA ALA A 106 8.66 0.03 13.60
C ALA A 106 8.08 -0.09 12.19
N GLY A 107 7.35 0.96 11.77
CA GLY A 107 7.04 1.16 10.36
C GLY A 107 8.29 1.65 9.63
N VAL A 108 8.64 1.01 8.52
CA VAL A 108 9.79 1.40 7.69
C VAL A 108 9.36 1.37 6.23
N THR A 109 9.64 2.43 5.47
CA THR A 109 9.42 2.45 4.02
C THR A 109 10.76 2.43 3.31
N LEU A 110 10.97 1.41 2.46
CA LEU A 110 12.11 1.32 1.56
C LEU A 110 11.73 1.94 0.21
N PHE A 111 12.56 2.84 -0.31
CA PHE A 111 12.35 3.50 -1.62
C PHE A 111 13.34 2.94 -2.65
N PHE A 112 12.82 2.45 -3.77
CA PHE A 112 13.63 1.86 -4.85
C PHE A 112 13.92 2.91 -5.93
N ASN A 113 14.83 3.84 -5.63
CA ASN A 113 15.11 5.03 -6.46
C ASN A 113 15.81 4.73 -7.79
N HIS A 114 16.67 3.69 -7.83
CA HIS A 114 17.57 3.40 -8.94
C HIS A 114 17.00 2.40 -9.96
N ASP A 115 15.71 2.05 -9.87
CA ASP A 115 15.06 1.25 -10.91
C ASP A 115 14.58 2.18 -12.02
N LYS A 116 15.36 2.19 -13.10
CA LYS A 116 15.19 2.96 -14.34
C LYS A 116 13.76 3.45 -14.53
N GLN A 117 13.64 4.78 -14.54
CA GLN A 117 12.51 5.60 -14.96
C GLN A 117 11.44 4.79 -15.67
N THR A 118 10.50 4.32 -14.90
CA THR A 118 9.33 3.72 -15.46
C THR A 118 8.34 4.86 -15.66
N ARG A 119 8.29 5.37 -16.90
CA ARG A 119 7.35 6.43 -17.27
C ARG A 119 5.88 6.03 -17.03
N LEU A 120 5.58 4.76 -16.79
CA LEU A 120 4.41 4.24 -16.09
C LEU A 120 4.71 2.77 -15.72
N PRO A 121 5.24 2.42 -14.54
CA PRO A 121 5.93 1.14 -14.35
C PRO A 121 5.10 -0.12 -14.47
N TRP A 122 3.78 0.03 -14.51
CA TRP A 122 2.86 -1.08 -14.35
C TRP A 122 1.81 -1.07 -15.45
N GLN A 123 2.13 -0.49 -16.62
CA GLN A 123 1.34 -0.74 -17.84
C GLN A 123 1.31 -2.23 -18.17
N ASN A 124 2.44 -2.91 -17.93
CA ASN A 124 2.54 -4.36 -18.02
C ASN A 124 2.58 -4.96 -16.60
N THR A 125 1.51 -5.65 -16.22
CA THR A 125 1.36 -6.27 -14.91
C THR A 125 2.30 -7.47 -14.69
N GLU A 126 2.71 -8.17 -15.75
CA GLU A 126 3.68 -9.27 -15.66
C GLU A 126 5.08 -8.74 -15.30
N VAL A 127 5.51 -7.67 -15.97
CA VAL A 127 6.79 -6.99 -15.67
C VAL A 127 6.78 -6.43 -14.25
N ALA A 128 5.68 -5.80 -13.82
CA ALA A 128 5.51 -5.33 -12.46
C ALA A 128 5.56 -6.48 -11.44
N SER A 129 4.91 -7.61 -11.74
CA SER A 129 4.92 -8.80 -10.89
C SER A 129 6.34 -9.36 -10.74
N GLU A 130 7.07 -9.55 -11.85
CA GLU A 130 8.45 -10.03 -11.82
C GLU A 130 9.37 -9.09 -11.04
N TYR A 131 9.22 -7.79 -11.25
CA TYR A 131 9.94 -6.76 -10.51
C TYR A 131 9.73 -6.90 -9.00
N ILE A 132 8.47 -7.01 -8.57
CA ILE A 132 8.12 -7.17 -7.16
C ILE A 132 8.69 -8.47 -6.61
N HIS A 133 8.55 -9.59 -7.31
CA HIS A 133 9.08 -10.88 -6.87
C HIS A 133 10.60 -10.84 -6.67
N ARG A 134 11.36 -10.27 -7.62
CA ARG A 134 12.82 -10.11 -7.49
C ARG A 134 13.17 -9.22 -6.29
N THR A 135 12.42 -8.15 -6.10
CA THR A 135 12.62 -7.21 -5.00
C THR A 135 12.35 -7.86 -3.64
N LYS A 136 11.26 -8.63 -3.50
CA LYS A 136 10.98 -9.44 -2.30
C LYS A 136 12.14 -10.35 -1.96
N GLN A 137 12.63 -11.12 -2.94
CA GLN A 137 13.77 -12.02 -2.71
C GLN A 137 15.01 -11.27 -2.27
N ARG A 138 15.31 -10.11 -2.90
CA ARG A 138 16.44 -9.27 -2.53
C ARG A 138 16.33 -8.79 -1.08
N VAL A 139 15.17 -8.29 -0.66
CA VAL A 139 14.94 -7.82 0.71
C VAL A 139 15.03 -8.98 1.71
N SER A 140 14.43 -10.14 1.43
CA SER A 140 14.55 -11.33 2.29
C SER A 140 16.00 -11.78 2.48
N ARG A 141 16.82 -11.77 1.41
CA ARG A 141 18.26 -12.07 1.53
C ARG A 141 19.01 -11.03 2.36
N VAL A 142 18.60 -9.77 2.34
CA VAL A 142 19.21 -8.73 3.17
C VAL A 142 18.88 -8.96 4.64
N LEU A 143 17.59 -9.17 4.96
CA LEU A 143 17.16 -9.48 6.33
C LEU A 143 17.93 -10.68 6.90
N ASN A 144 18.07 -11.75 6.11
CA ASN A 144 18.85 -12.93 6.51
C ASN A 144 20.34 -12.62 6.73
N ARG A 145 20.96 -11.84 5.84
CA ARG A 145 22.37 -11.43 5.98
C ARG A 145 22.61 -10.52 7.20
N LEU A 146 21.60 -9.76 7.60
CA LEU A 146 21.61 -8.95 8.83
C LEU A 146 21.32 -9.80 10.09
N GLY A 147 21.22 -11.12 9.97
CA GLY A 147 21.00 -12.04 11.10
C GLY A 147 19.57 -12.07 11.63
N TYR A 148 18.61 -11.44 10.93
CA TYR A 148 17.23 -11.40 11.38
C TYR A 148 16.41 -12.57 10.84
N SER A 149 15.67 -13.27 11.71
CA SER A 149 14.83 -14.43 11.36
C SER A 149 13.38 -14.34 11.85
N GLY A 150 13.04 -13.28 12.59
CA GLY A 150 11.69 -13.04 13.10
C GLY A 150 10.71 -12.56 12.02
N PRO A 151 9.44 -12.33 12.39
CA PRO A 151 8.41 -11.97 11.43
C PRO A 151 8.54 -10.52 10.95
N VAL A 152 8.51 -10.34 9.62
CA VAL A 152 8.24 -9.05 8.97
C VAL A 152 7.01 -9.21 8.09
N ILE A 153 6.16 -8.19 8.08
CA ILE A 153 5.10 -8.03 7.07
C ILE A 153 5.26 -6.70 6.37
N GLY A 154 4.71 -6.61 5.18
CA GLY A 154 4.69 -5.38 4.45
C GLY A 154 3.92 -5.46 3.16
N THR A 155 3.92 -4.35 2.44
CA THR A 155 3.13 -4.16 1.24
C THR A 155 3.88 -3.27 0.27
N PHE A 156 3.85 -3.64 -1.01
CA PHE A 156 4.34 -2.78 -2.07
C PHE A 156 3.34 -1.68 -2.38
N SER A 157 3.84 -0.45 -2.43
CA SER A 157 3.12 0.75 -2.86
C SER A 157 3.93 1.45 -3.96
N LEU A 158 3.34 2.47 -4.57
CA LEU A 158 3.96 3.28 -5.60
C LEU A 158 3.66 4.75 -5.33
N ALA A 159 4.71 5.57 -5.36
CA ALA A 159 4.54 7.03 -5.30
C ALA A 159 4.91 7.67 -6.63
N ARG A 160 4.07 8.62 -7.04
CA ARG A 160 4.26 9.52 -8.18
C ARG A 160 4.80 10.84 -7.66
N TYR A 161 6.09 11.06 -7.82
CA TYR A 161 6.76 12.32 -7.46
C TYR A 161 6.62 13.28 -8.63
N MET A 162 6.12 14.48 -8.32
CA MET A 162 5.87 15.54 -9.30
C MET A 162 6.67 16.77 -8.87
N PHE A 163 7.55 17.24 -9.74
CA PHE A 163 8.36 18.45 -9.52
C PHE A 163 7.72 19.69 -10.12
N ASP A 164 7.02 19.49 -11.25
CA ASP A 164 6.16 20.45 -11.90
C ASP A 164 4.95 19.70 -12.49
N GLU A 165 4.12 20.39 -13.26
CA GLU A 165 2.96 19.78 -13.93
C GLU A 165 3.32 19.04 -15.25
N GLN A 166 4.60 19.00 -15.64
CA GLN A 166 5.04 18.36 -16.88
C GLN A 166 5.22 16.85 -16.69
N GLU A 167 4.74 16.07 -17.66
CA GLU A 167 4.77 14.61 -17.56
C GLU A 167 6.21 14.07 -17.53
N GLU A 168 7.14 14.78 -18.19
CA GLU A 168 8.56 14.45 -18.28
C GLU A 168 9.33 14.55 -16.96
N SER A 169 8.80 15.31 -15.99
CA SER A 169 9.39 15.49 -14.66
C SER A 169 8.85 14.48 -13.63
N ILE A 170 7.92 13.60 -14.03
CA ILE A 170 7.28 12.65 -13.12
C ILE A 170 8.16 11.43 -12.90
N PHE A 171 8.37 11.09 -11.62
CA PHE A 171 9.03 9.85 -11.23
C PHE A 171 8.08 8.93 -10.48
N TRP A 172 7.93 7.71 -10.97
CA TRP A 172 7.23 6.65 -10.26
C TRP A 172 8.23 5.83 -9.47
N VAL A 173 8.19 5.94 -8.14
CA VAL A 173 9.13 5.29 -7.23
C VAL A 173 8.42 4.15 -6.50
N PRO A 174 8.80 2.88 -6.76
CA PRO A 174 8.32 1.74 -5.99
C PRO A 174 8.74 1.86 -4.53
N GLN A 175 7.83 1.44 -3.65
CA GLN A 175 8.03 1.45 -2.21
C GLN A 175 7.67 0.10 -1.62
N LEU A 176 8.42 -0.30 -0.59
CA LEU A 176 8.03 -1.42 0.26
C LEU A 176 7.86 -0.89 1.68
N CYS A 177 6.61 -0.79 2.12
CA CYS A 177 6.24 -0.43 3.48
C CYS A 177 6.28 -1.69 4.35
N LEU A 178 7.07 -1.67 5.41
CA LEU A 178 7.36 -2.80 6.28
C LEU A 178 6.96 -2.50 7.72
N LEU A 179 6.53 -3.54 8.40
CA LEU A 179 6.50 -3.64 9.85
C LEU A 179 7.57 -4.67 10.26
N LEU A 180 8.64 -4.19 10.88
CA LEU A 180 9.78 -5.00 11.33
C LEU A 180 10.19 -4.57 12.75
N PRO A 181 10.99 -5.35 13.49
CA PRO A 181 11.37 -4.99 14.86
C PRO A 181 12.02 -3.63 14.95
N ASN A 182 11.85 -2.97 16.08
CA ASN A 182 12.45 -1.67 16.32
C ASN A 182 13.95 -1.75 16.67
N ASP A 183 14.73 -2.44 15.85
CA ASP A 183 16.17 -2.65 16.02
C ASP A 183 16.98 -1.68 15.16
N SER A 184 17.82 -0.87 15.82
CA SER A 184 18.61 0.15 15.13
C SER A 184 19.67 -0.42 14.18
N GLY A 185 20.27 -1.57 14.52
CA GLY A 185 21.26 -2.23 13.68
C GLY A 185 20.65 -2.78 12.39
N LEU A 186 19.48 -3.42 12.50
CA LEU A 186 18.70 -3.93 11.38
C LEU A 186 18.25 -2.80 10.46
N ILE A 187 17.68 -1.72 11.02
CA ILE A 187 17.21 -0.56 10.25
C ILE A 187 18.37 0.14 9.55
N ASN A 188 19.50 0.35 10.22
CA ASN A 188 20.69 0.95 9.62
C ASN A 188 21.29 0.04 8.54
N GLY A 189 21.37 -1.27 8.77
CA GLY A 189 21.84 -2.23 7.77
C GLY A 189 20.96 -2.27 6.51
N LEU A 190 19.62 -2.14 6.67
CA LEU A 190 18.70 -1.96 5.56
C LEU A 190 18.95 -0.63 4.84
N LYS A 191 19.12 0.47 5.57
CA LYS A 191 19.41 1.79 5.00
C LYS A 191 20.70 1.77 4.17
N ASP A 192 21.76 1.15 4.69
CA ASP A 192 23.04 1.02 4.00
C ASP A 192 22.88 0.19 2.73
N HIS A 193 22.17 -0.94 2.79
CA HIS A 193 21.90 -1.75 1.60
C HIS A 193 21.09 -0.99 0.54
N MET A 194 20.09 -0.21 0.96
CA MET A 194 19.26 0.58 0.06
C MET A 194 20.02 1.77 -0.54
N SER A 195 21.09 2.25 0.11
CA SER A 195 21.92 3.35 -0.39
C SER A 195 23.00 2.92 -1.38
N ARG A 196 23.31 1.62 -1.46
CA ARG A 196 24.38 1.07 -2.33
C ARG A 196 24.12 1.32 -3.81
N GLY A 197 25.21 1.49 -4.57
CA GLY A 197 25.18 1.49 -6.04
C GLY A 197 24.26 2.56 -6.63
N GLY A 198 24.21 3.75 -6.03
CA GLY A 198 23.35 4.84 -6.48
C GLY A 198 21.90 4.78 -5.95
N GLY A 199 21.58 3.87 -5.02
CA GLY A 199 20.22 3.74 -4.48
C GLY A 199 19.67 4.96 -3.72
N ALA A 200 20.53 5.93 -3.38
CA ALA A 200 20.13 7.24 -2.84
C ALA A 200 19.69 8.24 -3.93
N TYR A 201 19.75 7.89 -5.21
CA TYR A 201 19.47 8.79 -6.33
C TYR A 201 18.30 8.28 -7.17
N ILE A 202 17.33 9.16 -7.45
CA ILE A 202 16.21 8.88 -8.38
C ILE A 202 16.67 9.05 -9.83
N ASP A 203 17.53 10.04 -10.04
CA ASP A 203 18.28 10.28 -11.27
C ASP A 203 19.66 10.80 -10.84
N SER A 204 20.61 10.80 -11.76
CA SER A 204 21.99 11.31 -11.68
C SER A 204 22.18 12.60 -10.87
N ARG A 205 21.16 13.44 -10.73
CA ARG A 205 21.21 14.74 -10.03
C ARG A 205 20.33 14.84 -8.78
N ILE A 206 19.37 13.94 -8.59
CA ILE A 206 18.33 14.10 -7.56
C ILE A 206 18.49 13.06 -6.47
N ILE A 207 18.75 13.51 -5.25
CA ILE A 207 18.90 12.66 -4.07
C ILE A 207 17.54 12.41 -3.44
N ASN A 208 17.19 11.15 -3.21
CA ASN A 208 16.05 10.76 -2.41
C ASN A 208 16.47 9.81 -1.28
N ILE A 209 15.98 10.10 -0.08
CA ILE A 209 16.22 9.27 1.09
C ILE A 209 15.70 7.84 0.82
N PRO A 210 16.57 6.81 0.85
CA PRO A 210 16.23 5.46 0.39
C PRO A 210 15.48 4.64 1.45
N LEU A 211 15.40 5.14 2.69
CA LEU A 211 14.67 4.52 3.79
C LEU A 211 14.12 5.60 4.73
N THR A 212 12.83 5.57 5.02
CA THR A 212 12.22 6.35 6.11
C THR A 212 11.71 5.43 7.20
N ARG A 213 11.81 5.91 8.45
CA ARG A 213 11.28 5.23 9.64
C ARG A 213 10.11 6.03 10.18
N VAL A 214 8.97 5.38 10.29
CA VAL A 214 7.75 5.91 10.89
C VAL A 214 7.75 5.50 12.36
N ARG A 215 8.01 6.47 13.25
CA ARG A 215 7.89 6.28 14.70
C ARG A 215 6.46 6.56 15.13
N VAL A 216 5.59 5.55 15.03
CA VAL A 216 4.22 5.67 15.51
C VAL A 216 4.02 4.75 16.70
N LYS A 217 3.56 5.30 17.82
CA LYS A 217 3.28 4.53 19.05
C LYS A 217 1.98 3.72 18.97
N ASN A 218 1.10 4.06 18.02
CA ASN A 218 -0.21 3.43 17.87
C ASN A 218 -0.10 2.20 16.95
N SER A 219 -0.46 1.02 17.47
CA SER A 219 -0.41 -0.27 16.77
C SER A 219 -1.21 -0.28 15.46
N VAL A 220 -2.42 0.28 15.48
CA VAL A 220 -3.29 0.40 14.30
C VAL A 220 -2.59 1.18 13.19
N ARG A 221 -2.01 2.34 13.53
CA ARG A 221 -1.32 3.18 12.55
C ARG A 221 -0.05 2.52 12.02
N MET A 222 0.73 1.84 12.87
CA MET A 222 1.92 1.09 12.42
C MET A 222 1.55 0.02 11.40
N LEU A 223 0.54 -0.79 11.72
CA LEU A 223 0.05 -1.82 10.82
C LEU A 223 -0.53 -1.22 9.54
N SER A 224 -1.32 -0.16 9.66
CA SER A 224 -1.93 0.53 8.52
C SER A 224 -0.86 1.04 7.54
N CYS A 225 0.23 1.64 8.05
CA CYS A 225 1.34 2.07 7.21
C CYS A 225 2.01 0.90 6.47
N ALA A 226 2.18 -0.25 7.13
CA ALA A 226 2.81 -1.43 6.52
C ALA A 226 1.91 -2.18 5.53
N LEU A 227 0.58 -2.01 5.66
CA LEU A 227 -0.42 -2.68 4.83
C LEU A 227 -1.04 -1.78 3.75
N ASP A 228 -0.50 -0.57 3.61
CA ASP A 228 -0.96 0.37 2.61
C ASP A 228 -0.44 0.01 1.21
N SER A 229 -1.36 -0.42 0.35
CA SER A 229 -1.08 -0.72 -1.07
C SER A 229 -1.54 0.39 -1.99
N ALA A 230 -2.14 1.46 -1.46
CA ALA A 230 -2.62 2.55 -2.29
C ALA A 230 -1.44 3.30 -2.92
N TRP A 231 -1.72 3.92 -4.06
CA TRP A 231 -0.73 4.71 -4.79
C TRP A 231 -1.01 6.20 -4.58
N TYR A 232 0.06 6.97 -4.52
CA TYR A 232 0.02 8.35 -4.07
C TYR A 232 0.70 9.29 -5.07
N SER A 233 0.16 10.48 -5.22
CA SER A 233 0.88 11.64 -5.72
C SER A 233 1.59 12.35 -4.57
N VAL A 234 2.81 12.79 -4.80
CA VAL A 234 3.60 13.56 -3.84
C VAL A 234 4.20 14.74 -4.59
N GLU A 235 3.76 15.95 -4.25
CA GLU A 235 4.41 17.16 -4.74
C GLU A 235 5.79 17.23 -4.11
N SER A 236 6.77 17.54 -4.94
CA SER A 236 8.16 17.41 -4.56
C SER A 236 8.94 18.62 -5.05
N GLU A 237 9.84 19.11 -4.20
CA GLU A 237 10.76 20.19 -4.50
C GLU A 237 12.19 19.74 -4.22
N LEU A 238 13.17 20.48 -4.73
CA LEU A 238 14.57 20.24 -4.44
C LEU A 238 15.06 21.32 -3.48
N ASN A 239 15.81 20.92 -2.44
CA ASN A 239 16.58 21.88 -1.66
C ASN A 239 17.89 22.25 -2.37
N ASP A 240 18.67 23.14 -1.76
CA ASP A 240 19.96 23.62 -2.29
C ASP A 240 20.97 22.48 -2.54
N GLU A 241 20.87 21.39 -1.79
CA GLU A 241 21.71 20.18 -1.91
C GLU A 241 21.16 19.15 -2.92
N GLN A 242 20.13 19.50 -3.70
CA GLN A 242 19.44 18.61 -4.64
C GLN A 242 18.76 17.39 -3.97
N VAL A 243 18.45 17.51 -2.68
CA VAL A 243 17.69 16.52 -1.92
C VAL A 243 16.20 16.79 -2.09
N LEU A 244 15.48 15.71 -2.34
CA LEU A 244 14.03 15.71 -2.52
C LEU A 244 13.32 16.06 -1.22
N VAL A 245 12.62 17.20 -1.21
CA VAL A 245 11.67 17.60 -0.18
C VAL A 245 10.28 17.20 -0.64
N LYS A 246 9.59 16.39 0.17
CA LYS A 246 8.30 15.78 -0.19
C LYS A 246 7.18 16.40 0.63
N SER A 247 6.10 16.80 -0.03
CA SER A 247 4.86 17.17 0.64
C SER A 247 4.13 15.94 1.19
N ALA A 248 3.00 16.15 1.86
CA ALA A 248 2.17 15.05 2.33
C ALA A 248 1.61 14.25 1.13
N PRO A 249 1.69 12.91 1.16
CA PRO A 249 1.17 12.09 0.06
C PRO A 249 -0.34 12.20 -0.05
N VAL A 250 -0.84 12.37 -1.28
CA VAL A 250 -2.26 12.45 -1.61
C VAL A 250 -2.64 11.29 -2.51
N LEU A 251 -3.77 10.63 -2.23
CA LEU A 251 -4.26 9.54 -3.09
C LEU A 251 -4.41 10.02 -4.54
N LEU A 252 -4.07 9.14 -5.49
CA LEU A 252 -4.34 9.40 -6.90
C LEU A 252 -5.82 9.70 -7.14
N LYS A 253 -6.11 10.47 -8.19
CA LYS A 253 -7.47 10.88 -8.58
C LYS A 253 -7.75 10.54 -10.05
N GLY A 254 -9.04 10.54 -10.41
CA GLY A 254 -9.50 10.40 -11.80
C GLY A 254 -8.94 9.16 -12.50
N LYS A 255 -8.46 9.33 -13.73
CA LYS A 255 -7.92 8.25 -14.57
C LYS A 255 -6.69 7.57 -13.95
N ALA A 256 -5.83 8.32 -13.24
CA ALA A 256 -4.64 7.75 -12.60
C ALA A 256 -5.03 6.76 -11.50
N LEU A 257 -6.05 7.10 -10.69
CA LEU A 257 -6.61 6.19 -9.71
C LEU A 257 -7.25 4.97 -10.37
N ALA A 258 -8.09 5.15 -11.38
CA ALA A 258 -8.73 4.02 -12.06
C ALA A 258 -7.72 3.01 -12.64
N LYS A 259 -6.63 3.52 -13.25
CA LYS A 259 -5.52 2.68 -13.72
C LYS A 259 -4.80 1.95 -12.59
N SER A 260 -4.50 2.61 -11.48
CA SER A 260 -3.84 1.96 -10.34
C SER A 260 -4.72 0.85 -9.75
N LEU A 261 -6.04 1.05 -9.72
CA LEU A 261 -6.97 0.03 -9.23
C LEU A 261 -6.95 -1.24 -10.10
N LEU A 262 -6.94 -1.10 -11.43
CA LEU A 262 -6.83 -2.25 -12.34
C LEU A 262 -5.53 -3.03 -12.10
N VAL A 263 -4.42 -2.32 -11.94
CA VAL A 263 -3.12 -2.94 -11.71
C VAL A 263 -3.12 -3.71 -10.39
N LEU A 264 -3.59 -3.08 -9.31
CA LEU A 264 -3.66 -3.71 -7.98
C LEU A 264 -4.63 -4.90 -7.95
N ASP A 265 -5.76 -4.82 -8.66
CA ASP A 265 -6.69 -5.96 -8.81
C ASP A 265 -6.03 -7.14 -9.52
N THR A 266 -5.25 -6.85 -10.56
CA THR A 266 -4.56 -7.87 -11.38
C THR A 266 -3.42 -8.54 -10.64
N LEU A 267 -2.58 -7.77 -9.94
CA LEU A 267 -1.46 -8.31 -9.18
C LEU A 267 -1.93 -9.11 -7.96
N GLY A 268 -2.99 -8.62 -7.30
CA GLY A 268 -3.58 -9.29 -6.15
C GLY A 268 -2.67 -9.37 -4.92
N PRO A 269 -3.19 -9.93 -3.81
CA PRO A 269 -2.51 -9.91 -2.52
C PRO A 269 -1.22 -10.73 -2.52
N GLY A 270 -1.14 -11.85 -3.24
CA GLY A 270 0.05 -12.70 -3.27
C GLY A 270 1.28 -11.99 -3.84
N VAL A 271 1.08 -11.14 -4.85
CA VAL A 271 2.18 -10.38 -5.46
C VAL A 271 2.49 -9.11 -4.67
N ILE A 272 1.50 -8.36 -4.20
CA ILE A 272 1.74 -7.08 -3.52
C ILE A 272 2.26 -7.23 -2.08
N SER A 273 1.92 -8.33 -1.39
CA SER A 273 2.23 -8.48 0.04
C SER A 273 3.60 -9.08 0.29
N PHE A 274 4.34 -8.55 1.24
CA PHE A 274 5.62 -9.09 1.70
C PHE A 274 5.46 -9.78 3.04
N THR A 275 6.06 -10.96 3.16
CA THR A 275 6.19 -11.69 4.42
C THR A 275 7.61 -12.25 4.50
N TYR A 276 8.18 -12.23 5.70
CA TYR A 276 9.48 -12.83 5.98
C TYR A 276 9.47 -13.41 7.40
N GLY A 277 10.22 -14.49 7.60
CA GLY A 277 10.28 -15.18 8.90
C GLY A 277 8.98 -15.86 9.30
N LYS A 278 9.01 -16.53 10.45
CA LYS A 278 7.85 -17.26 10.98
C LYS A 278 6.82 -16.28 11.52
N GLN A 279 5.67 -16.21 10.87
CA GLN A 279 4.57 -15.33 11.25
C GLN A 279 3.98 -15.73 12.62
N PRO A 280 3.43 -14.77 13.39
CA PRO A 280 2.61 -15.07 14.55
C PRO A 280 1.50 -16.09 14.20
N LYS A 281 1.15 -16.93 15.18
CA LYS A 281 0.08 -17.92 15.07
C LYS A 281 -1.19 -17.41 15.73
#